data_AF-A0A5N0I3Z1-F1
#
_entry.id   AF-A0A5N0I3Z1-F1
#
_cell.length_a   1.000
_cell.length_b   1.000
_cell.length_c   1.000
_cell.angle_alpha   90.00
_cell.angle_beta   90.00
_cell.angle_gamma   90.00
#
_symmetry.space_group_name_H-M   'P 1'
#
loop_
_entity.id
_entity.type
_entity.pdbx_description
1 polymer ?
#
loop_
_entity_poly.entity_id
_entity_poly.type
_entity_poly.pdbx_seq_one_letter_code
_entity_poly.pdbx_strand_id
1 'polypeptide(L)'
;LRQAGFDASAPSAWSAEGLMPYLPAAAQELLFERVQGLTVPGSRIAVEALAPDFADPEARAKRRERMDRVRALMARVDPQRQVPKTDELWYFEERDDVGDWLRRHGWQVTVTPSAELMAGYGRPLPEEVDDGAPRNLFVSAQRTG
;
A
#
# COMPACT_ATOMS: atom_id res chain seq x y z
N LEU A 1 -8.85 -14.84 -14.58
CA LEU A 1 -9.11 -15.48 -13.28
C LEU A 1 -10.14 -16.61 -13.38
N ARG A 2 -11.44 -16.35 -13.65
CA ARG A 2 -12.46 -17.42 -13.79
C ARG A 2 -12.15 -18.46 -14.88
N GLN A 3 -11.72 -18.00 -16.06
CA GLN A 3 -11.27 -18.91 -17.14
C GLN A 3 -10.07 -19.79 -16.74
N ALA A 4 -9.28 -19.35 -15.75
CA ALA A 4 -8.18 -20.11 -15.19
C ALA A 4 -8.60 -21.02 -14.01
N GLY A 5 -9.91 -21.15 -13.74
CA GLY A 5 -10.46 -22.08 -12.74
C GLY A 5 -10.75 -21.48 -11.35
N PHE A 6 -10.67 -20.16 -11.18
CA PHE A 6 -11.05 -19.54 -9.90
C PHE A 6 -12.53 -19.71 -9.59
N ASP A 7 -12.81 -20.33 -8.45
CA ASP A 7 -14.16 -20.50 -7.91
C ASP A 7 -14.56 -19.29 -7.05
N ALA A 8 -15.46 -18.45 -7.59
CA ALA A 8 -15.97 -17.27 -6.89
C ALA A 8 -17.04 -17.59 -5.82
N SER A 9 -17.43 -18.85 -5.66
CA SER A 9 -18.36 -19.29 -4.61
C SER A 9 -17.67 -19.73 -3.32
N ALA A 10 -16.35 -19.94 -3.36
CA ALA A 10 -15.54 -20.33 -2.21
C ALA A 10 -14.82 -19.11 -1.58
N PRO A 11 -14.60 -19.11 -0.25
CA PRO A 11 -13.79 -18.09 0.41
C PRO A 11 -12.38 -18.00 -0.18
N SER A 12 -11.92 -16.79 -0.44
CA SER A 12 -10.61 -16.53 -1.06
C SER A 12 -9.76 -15.55 -0.24
N ALA A 13 -8.44 -15.63 -0.40
CA ALA A 13 -7.48 -14.70 0.19
C ALA A 13 -6.81 -13.86 -0.90
N TRP A 14 -6.82 -12.53 -0.73
CA TRP A 14 -6.28 -11.56 -1.68
C TRP A 14 -5.14 -10.77 -1.04
N SER A 15 -4.11 -10.45 -1.83
CA SER A 15 -3.01 -9.58 -1.41
C SER A 15 -2.76 -8.51 -2.48
N ALA A 16 -2.66 -7.25 -2.04
CA ALA A 16 -2.28 -6.11 -2.87
C ALA A 16 -1.14 -5.34 -2.19
N GLU A 17 0.09 -5.79 -2.44
CA GLU A 17 1.33 -5.26 -1.87
C GLU A 17 2.11 -4.48 -2.93
N GLY A 18 2.74 -3.36 -2.55
CA GLY A 18 3.56 -2.55 -3.44
C GLY A 18 2.83 -1.98 -4.65
N LEU A 19 1.50 -1.95 -4.64
CA LEU A 19 0.69 -1.67 -5.83
C LEU A 19 0.04 -0.27 -5.80
N MET A 20 -0.46 0.17 -4.65
CA MET A 20 -1.29 1.36 -4.51
C MET A 20 -0.71 2.66 -5.11
N PRO A 21 0.60 2.98 -4.97
CA PRO A 21 1.10 4.24 -5.52
C PRO A 21 1.13 4.26 -7.05
N TYR A 22 1.10 3.10 -7.72
CA TYR A 22 1.16 2.96 -9.17
C TYR A 22 -0.21 2.93 -9.86
N LEU A 23 -1.30 3.00 -9.07
CA LEU A 23 -2.65 3.04 -9.58
C LEU A 23 -3.19 4.48 -9.52
N PRO A 24 -3.81 5.00 -10.60
CA PRO A 24 -4.72 6.15 -10.49
C PRO A 24 -5.84 5.89 -9.47
N ALA A 25 -6.46 6.92 -8.91
CA ALA A 25 -7.52 6.77 -7.91
C ALA A 25 -8.69 5.91 -8.43
N ALA A 26 -9.13 6.15 -9.66
CA ALA A 26 -10.19 5.36 -10.31
C ALA A 26 -9.80 3.88 -10.52
N ALA A 27 -8.51 3.58 -10.69
CA ALA A 27 -8.03 2.21 -10.84
C ALA A 27 -7.96 1.47 -9.50
N GLN A 28 -7.66 2.19 -8.40
CA GLN A 28 -7.75 1.65 -7.04
C GLN A 28 -9.21 1.27 -6.72
N GLU A 29 -10.16 2.17 -6.98
CA GLU A 29 -11.59 1.92 -6.80
C GLU A 29 -12.03 0.66 -7.57
N LEU A 30 -11.75 0.65 -8.88
CA LEU A 30 -12.13 -0.46 -9.76
C LEU A 30 -11.48 -1.80 -9.34
N LEU A 31 -10.27 -1.78 -8.80
CA LEU A 31 -9.62 -2.97 -8.27
C LEU A 31 -10.45 -3.54 -7.11
N PHE A 32 -10.82 -2.70 -6.14
CA PHE A 32 -11.57 -3.17 -4.97
C PHE A 32 -13.00 -3.55 -5.31
N GLU A 33 -13.69 -2.86 -6.22
CA GLU A 33 -15.00 -3.27 -6.74
C GLU A 33 -14.94 -4.67 -7.37
N ARG A 34 -13.89 -4.95 -8.17
CA ARG A 34 -13.71 -6.26 -8.80
C ARG A 34 -13.43 -7.36 -7.78
N VAL A 35 -12.61 -7.09 -6.76
CA VAL A 35 -12.36 -8.05 -5.67
C VAL A 35 -13.64 -8.29 -4.85
N GLN A 36 -14.40 -7.23 -4.55
CA GLN A 36 -15.70 -7.33 -3.90
C GLN A 36 -16.67 -8.23 -4.68
N GLY A 37 -16.75 -8.06 -6.01
CA GLY A 37 -17.58 -8.90 -6.87
C GLY A 37 -17.12 -10.36 -7.02
N LEU A 38 -15.94 -10.71 -6.50
CA LEU A 38 -15.34 -12.05 -6.58
C LEU A 38 -15.20 -12.74 -5.22
N THR A 39 -15.68 -12.10 -4.16
CA THR A 39 -15.54 -12.61 -2.79
C THR A 39 -16.89 -13.03 -2.22
N VAL A 40 -16.85 -13.89 -1.22
CA VAL A 40 -17.99 -14.36 -0.43
C VAL A 40 -17.67 -14.24 1.07
N PRO A 41 -18.66 -14.36 1.98
CA PRO A 41 -18.40 -14.41 3.41
C PRO A 41 -17.25 -15.37 3.76
N GLY A 42 -16.36 -14.94 4.66
CA GLY A 42 -15.14 -15.67 5.03
C GLY A 42 -13.92 -15.35 4.17
N SER A 43 -14.08 -14.66 3.04
CA SER A 43 -12.94 -14.18 2.24
C SER A 43 -12.13 -13.13 3.00
N ARG A 44 -10.84 -13.00 2.66
CA ARG A 44 -9.90 -12.08 3.31
C ARG A 44 -9.12 -11.28 2.29
N ILE A 45 -8.71 -10.07 2.65
CA ILE A 45 -7.82 -9.22 1.86
C ILE A 45 -6.77 -8.58 2.76
N ALA A 46 -5.54 -8.48 2.25
CA ALA A 46 -4.47 -7.67 2.82
C ALA A 46 -3.99 -6.65 1.78
N VAL A 47 -3.80 -5.39 2.19
CA VAL A 47 -3.39 -4.29 1.32
C VAL A 47 -2.29 -3.48 2.01
N GLU A 48 -1.22 -3.19 1.28
CA GLU A 48 -0.28 -2.14 1.65
C GLU A 48 -0.85 -0.80 1.13
N ALA A 49 -1.58 -0.10 2.00
CA ALA A 49 -2.21 1.17 1.69
C ALA A 49 -1.25 2.35 1.91
N LEU A 50 -1.55 3.44 1.21
CA LEU A 50 -0.80 4.69 1.31
C LEU A 50 -1.16 5.41 2.62
N ALA A 51 -0.20 6.14 3.17
CA ALA A 51 -0.43 7.03 4.29
C ALA A 51 -1.37 8.19 3.91
N PRO A 52 -2.13 8.78 4.85
CA PRO A 52 -3.01 9.93 4.57
C PRO A 52 -2.26 11.14 3.98
N ASP A 53 -0.99 11.33 4.33
CA ASP A 53 -0.12 12.40 3.86
C ASP A 53 0.64 12.04 2.56
N PHE A 54 0.32 10.93 1.90
CA PHE A 54 1.06 10.49 0.71
C PHE A 54 1.02 11.52 -0.43
N ALA A 55 -0.14 12.16 -0.64
CA ALA A 55 -0.33 13.17 -1.67
C ALA A 55 0.11 14.59 -1.23
N ASP A 56 0.39 14.79 0.06
CA ASP A 56 0.78 16.09 0.60
C ASP A 56 2.05 16.64 -0.10
N PRO A 57 2.02 17.88 -0.63
CA PRO A 57 3.15 18.43 -1.39
C PRO A 57 4.46 18.49 -0.61
N GLU A 58 4.42 18.80 0.69
CA GLU A 58 5.61 18.91 1.53
C GLU A 58 6.20 17.51 1.82
N ALA A 59 5.35 16.55 2.21
CA ALA A 59 5.74 15.17 2.43
C ALA A 59 6.31 14.54 1.14
N ARG A 60 5.74 14.86 -0.03
CA ARG A 60 6.25 14.44 -1.33
C ARG A 60 7.62 15.01 -1.63
N ALA A 61 7.84 16.30 -1.37
CA ALA A 61 9.14 16.95 -1.56
C ALA A 61 10.22 16.30 -0.67
N LYS A 62 9.93 16.12 0.63
CA LYS A 62 10.83 15.45 1.58
C LYS A 62 11.17 14.02 1.16
N ARG A 63 10.17 13.26 0.68
CA ARG A 63 10.35 11.88 0.20
C ARG A 63 11.22 11.82 -1.06
N ARG A 64 10.99 12.71 -2.03
CA ARG A 64 11.84 12.83 -3.23
C ARG A 64 13.28 13.15 -2.88
N GLU A 65 13.50 14.18 -2.06
CA GLU A 65 14.84 14.57 -1.64
C GLU A 65 15.57 13.40 -0.96
N ARG A 66 14.88 12.65 -0.09
CA ARG A 66 15.44 11.45 0.54
C ARG A 66 15.80 10.39 -0.49
N MET A 67 14.92 10.07 -1.44
CA MET A 67 15.19 9.08 -2.48
C MET A 67 16.39 9.49 -3.35
N ASP A 68 16.52 10.78 -3.67
CA ASP A 68 17.68 11.32 -4.38
C ASP A 68 18.98 11.20 -3.56
N ARG A 69 18.93 11.45 -2.24
CA ARG A 69 20.08 11.22 -1.34
C ARG A 69 20.50 9.76 -1.31
N VAL A 70 19.56 8.82 -1.18
CA VAL A 70 19.84 7.37 -1.19
C VAL A 70 20.44 6.95 -2.53
N ARG A 71 19.87 7.42 -3.64
CA ARG A 71 20.40 7.17 -4.99
C ARG A 71 21.83 7.67 -5.13
N ALA A 72 22.11 8.90 -4.68
CA ALA A 72 23.44 9.49 -4.76
C ALA A 72 24.47 8.69 -3.93
N LEU A 73 24.07 8.19 -2.76
CA LEU A 73 24.90 7.30 -1.95
C LEU A 73 25.17 5.96 -2.67
N MET A 74 24.13 5.33 -3.22
CA MET A 74 24.25 4.06 -3.95
C MET A 74 25.17 4.18 -5.17
N ALA A 75 25.08 5.28 -5.92
CA ALA A 75 25.94 5.54 -7.06
C ALA A 75 27.44 5.69 -6.69
N ARG A 76 27.74 6.09 -5.44
CA ARG A 76 29.12 6.12 -4.93
C ARG A 76 29.64 4.73 -4.56
N VAL A 77 28.76 3.85 -4.09
CA VAL A 77 29.11 2.47 -3.69
C VAL A 77 29.27 1.57 -4.91
N ASP A 78 28.35 1.70 -5.87
CA ASP A 78 28.36 0.95 -7.13
C ASP A 78 27.91 1.85 -8.29
N PRO A 79 28.86 2.46 -9.03
CA PRO A 79 28.55 3.34 -10.14
C PRO A 79 27.85 2.67 -11.32
N GLN A 80 27.93 1.35 -11.45
CA GLN A 80 27.27 0.61 -12.54
C GLN A 80 25.82 0.26 -12.19
N ARG A 81 25.45 0.32 -10.90
CA ARG A 81 24.10 0.03 -10.45
C ARG A 81 23.15 1.18 -10.77
N GLN A 82 22.26 0.92 -11.72
CA GLN A 82 21.13 1.81 -11.99
C GLN A 82 20.07 1.65 -10.89
N VAL A 83 19.86 2.69 -10.11
CA VAL A 83 18.66 2.82 -9.28
C VAL A 83 17.58 3.47 -10.17
N PRO A 84 16.34 2.98 -10.26
CA PRO A 84 15.26 3.64 -11.01
C PRO A 84 14.54 4.71 -10.17
N LYS A 85 14.03 5.78 -10.80
CA LYS A 85 13.26 6.84 -10.13
C LYS A 85 11.80 6.41 -10.04
N THR A 86 11.52 5.50 -9.12
CA THR A 86 10.19 4.87 -9.01
C THR A 86 9.09 5.85 -8.62
N ASP A 87 9.44 6.97 -8.00
CA ASP A 87 8.52 8.05 -7.63
C ASP A 87 7.92 8.79 -8.84
N GLU A 88 8.58 8.75 -9.99
CA GLU A 88 8.05 9.30 -11.26
C GLU A 88 6.87 8.49 -11.80
N LEU A 89 6.65 7.27 -11.29
CA LEU A 89 5.55 6.39 -11.68
C LEU A 89 4.33 6.51 -10.75
N TRP A 90 4.40 7.35 -9.72
CA TRP A 90 3.37 7.43 -8.69
C TRP A 90 2.25 8.42 -9.00
N TYR A 91 1.02 8.02 -8.68
CA TYR A 91 -0.18 8.85 -8.81
C TYR A 91 -0.53 9.51 -7.46
N PHE A 92 -0.49 10.83 -7.43
CA PHE A 92 -0.73 11.64 -6.22
C PHE A 92 -2.10 12.31 -6.21
N GLU A 93 -3.10 11.62 -6.77
CA GLU A 93 -4.50 12.05 -6.79
C GLU A 93 -5.13 11.87 -5.41
N GLU A 94 -6.16 12.68 -5.12
CA GLU A 94 -7.08 12.40 -4.02
C GLU A 94 -7.77 11.05 -4.28
N ARG A 95 -7.83 10.22 -3.25
CA ARG A 95 -8.30 8.84 -3.34
C ARG A 95 -8.94 8.45 -2.02
N ASP A 96 -9.86 7.50 -2.11
CA ASP A 96 -10.54 6.99 -0.94
C ASP A 96 -9.60 6.18 -0.04
N ASP A 97 -9.84 6.26 1.28
CA ASP A 97 -9.09 5.47 2.24
C ASP A 97 -9.47 3.99 2.09
N VAL A 98 -8.46 3.13 1.97
CA VAL A 98 -8.66 1.69 1.73
C VAL A 98 -9.45 1.04 2.87
N GLY A 99 -9.16 1.43 4.12
CA GLY A 99 -9.83 0.88 5.28
C GLY A 99 -11.30 1.28 5.32
N ASP A 100 -11.59 2.55 5.09
CA ASP A 100 -12.95 3.07 5.08
C ASP A 100 -13.76 2.55 3.90
N TRP A 101 -13.16 2.45 2.71
CA TRP A 101 -13.78 1.80 1.55
C TRP A 101 -14.22 0.37 1.92
N LEU A 102 -13.32 -0.44 2.47
CA LEU A 102 -13.62 -1.83 2.85
C LEU A 102 -14.71 -1.90 3.93
N ARG A 103 -14.68 -1.03 4.95
CA ARG A 103 -15.72 -0.99 6.00
C ARG A 103 -17.10 -0.72 5.41
N ARG A 104 -17.23 0.27 4.51
CA ARG A 104 -18.50 0.60 3.86
C ARG A 104 -19.03 -0.51 2.96
N HIS A 105 -18.16 -1.42 2.53
CA HIS A 105 -18.51 -2.58 1.71
C HIS A 105 -18.70 -3.89 2.51
N GLY A 106 -18.91 -3.80 3.82
CA GLY A 106 -19.27 -4.94 4.66
C GLY A 106 -18.09 -5.81 5.09
N TRP A 107 -16.88 -5.25 5.08
CA TRP A 107 -15.70 -5.92 5.62
C TRP A 107 -15.47 -5.53 7.07
N GLN A 108 -15.02 -6.49 7.87
CA GLN A 108 -14.40 -6.22 9.16
C GLN A 108 -12.92 -5.89 8.92
N VAL A 109 -12.48 -4.70 9.32
CA VAL A 109 -11.18 -4.12 8.91
C VAL A 109 -10.31 -3.80 10.13
N THR A 110 -9.05 -4.22 10.05
CA THR A 110 -7.95 -3.78 10.92
C THR A 110 -6.94 -3.01 10.09
N VAL A 111 -6.55 -1.82 10.56
CA VAL A 111 -5.51 -0.99 9.94
C VAL A 111 -4.36 -0.88 10.93
N THR A 112 -3.16 -1.28 10.52
CA THR A 112 -1.96 -1.24 11.36
C THR A 112 -0.90 -0.39 10.69
N PRO A 113 -0.46 0.73 11.30
CA PRO A 113 0.68 1.49 10.80
C PRO A 113 1.94 0.61 10.73
N SER A 114 2.71 0.75 9.65
CA SER A 114 3.97 0.00 9.48
C SER A 114 4.95 0.19 10.65
N ALA A 115 5.04 1.40 11.22
CA ALA A 115 5.86 1.68 12.39
C ALA A 115 5.46 0.86 13.63
N GLU A 116 4.16 0.75 13.91
CA GLU A 116 3.63 -0.07 14.99
C GLU A 116 3.92 -1.55 14.77
N LEU A 117 3.70 -2.04 13.54
CA LEU A 117 3.96 -3.43 13.19
C LEU A 117 5.45 -3.78 13.35
N MET A 118 6.34 -2.91 12.84
CA MET A 118 7.78 -3.07 12.97
C MET A 118 8.22 -3.07 14.45
N ALA A 119 7.70 -2.16 15.27
CA ALA A 119 7.97 -2.14 16.71
C ALA A 119 7.49 -3.43 17.40
N GLY A 120 6.31 -3.95 17.03
CA GLY A 120 5.78 -5.22 17.53
C GLY A 120 6.67 -6.43 17.22
N TYR A 121 7.44 -6.38 16.13
CA TYR A 121 8.46 -7.39 15.78
C TYR A 121 9.86 -7.09 16.33
N GLY A 122 10.00 -6.13 17.25
CA GLY A 122 11.31 -5.75 17.83
C GLY A 122 12.23 -5.04 16.84
N ARG A 123 11.67 -4.37 15.82
CA ARG A 123 12.39 -3.61 14.79
C ARG A 123 11.93 -2.15 14.72
N PRO A 124 11.90 -1.40 15.83
CA PRO A 124 11.40 -0.02 15.80
C PRO A 124 12.21 0.84 14.81
N LEU A 125 11.56 1.85 14.26
CA LEU A 125 12.25 2.86 13.44
C LEU A 125 13.24 3.63 14.32
N PRO A 126 14.49 3.83 13.87
CA PRO A 126 15.41 4.74 14.53
C PRO A 126 14.86 6.17 14.49
N GLU A 127 15.02 6.94 15.58
CA GLU A 127 14.53 8.34 15.67
C GLU A 127 15.08 9.22 14.54
N GLU A 128 16.28 8.92 14.05
CA GLU A 128 16.94 9.65 12.97
C GLU A 128 16.27 9.44 11.59
N VAL A 129 15.32 8.51 11.49
CA VAL A 129 14.63 8.14 10.24
C VAL A 129 13.11 8.34 10.34
N ASP A 130 12.59 8.75 11.50
CA ASP A 130 11.15 8.85 11.77
C ASP A 130 10.41 9.78 10.81
N ASP A 131 10.98 10.95 10.52
CA ASP A 131 10.39 11.94 9.59
C ASP A 131 10.43 11.48 8.11
N GLY A 132 11.07 10.33 7.83
CA GLY A 132 11.28 9.80 6.48
C GLY A 132 10.96 8.32 6.30
N ALA A 133 10.43 7.60 7.26
CA ALA A 133 10.08 6.20 7.03
C ALA A 133 8.88 6.08 6.08
N PRO A 134 8.73 4.97 5.33
CA PRO A 134 7.47 4.66 4.64
C PRO A 134 6.35 4.62 5.69
N ARG A 135 5.41 5.56 5.63
CA ARG A 135 4.28 5.64 6.58
C ARG A 135 3.09 4.79 6.14
N ASN A 136 3.36 3.74 5.35
CA ASN A 136 2.33 2.87 4.79
C ASN A 136 1.47 2.26 5.90
N LEU A 137 0.21 2.02 5.56
CA LEU A 137 -0.76 1.38 6.42
C LEU A 137 -0.96 -0.05 5.93
N PHE A 138 -0.80 -1.04 6.80
CA PHE A 138 -1.18 -2.42 6.50
C PHE A 138 -2.65 -2.62 6.85
N VAL A 139 -3.48 -2.74 5.83
CA VAL A 139 -4.91 -2.99 5.98
C VAL A 139 -5.15 -4.48 5.82
N SER A 140 -5.78 -5.10 6.82
CA SER A 140 -6.28 -6.48 6.73
C SER A 140 -7.78 -6.48 6.96
N ALA A 141 -8.51 -7.26 6.18
CA ALA A 141 -9.95 -7.31 6.30
C ALA A 141 -10.53 -8.70 6.01
N GLN A 142 -11.63 -9.01 6.67
CA GLN A 142 -12.42 -10.22 6.45
C GLN A 142 -13.86 -9.85 6.06
N ARG A 143 -14.38 -10.49 5.01
CA ARG A 143 -15.76 -10.31 4.57
C ARG A 143 -16.69 -11.07 5.50
N THR A 144 -17.64 -10.37 6.11
CA THR A 144 -18.57 -10.96 7.09
C THR A 144 -19.97 -11.16 6.52
N GLY A 145 -20.38 -10.36 5.54
CA GLY A 145 -21.69 -10.39 4.87
C GLY A 145 -21.67 -10.80 3.40
#